data_AF-A0A745QXZ8-F1
#
_entry.id   AF-A0A745QXZ8-F1
#
_cell.length_a   1.000
_cell.length_b   1.000
_cell.length_c   1.000
_cell.angle_alpha   90.00
_cell.angle_beta   90.00
_cell.angle_gamma   90.00
#
_symmetry.space_group_name_H-M   'P 1'
#
loop_
_entity.id
_entity.type
_entity.pdbx_description
1 polymer ?
#
loop_
_entity_poly.entity_id
_entity_poly.type
_entity_poly.pdbx_seq_one_letter_code
_entity_poly.pdbx_strand_id
1 'polypeptide(L)'
;MFSLPAFPRRAAALAGTTGMMLLAIVAVPVQAAEKDELATAMRQLDQVRAALDRARTASLQATPHDGRYFFDYPRAQADIQTMQAGIDRYLTPSRAQPRNGSSVTGEYRRERP
;
A
#
# COMPACT_ATOMS: atom_id res chain seq x y z
N MET A 1 -13.55 19.35 -64.88
CA MET A 1 -13.29 17.95 -64.47
C MET A 1 -11.88 17.92 -63.89
N PHE A 2 -11.77 17.87 -62.56
CA PHE A 2 -10.51 18.04 -61.83
C PHE A 2 -9.76 16.71 -61.66
N SER A 3 -8.43 16.80 -61.71
CA SER A 3 -7.43 15.73 -61.74
C SER A 3 -7.19 15.05 -60.38
N LEU A 4 -6.81 13.77 -60.40
CA LEU A 4 -6.28 12.97 -59.29
C LEU A 4 -4.84 13.39 -58.91
N PRO A 5 -4.35 13.04 -57.70
CA PRO A 5 -3.46 11.89 -57.59
C PRO A 5 -3.67 10.99 -56.34
N ALA A 6 -3.12 9.77 -56.43
CA ALA A 6 -3.04 8.74 -55.40
C ALA A 6 -1.64 8.66 -54.74
N PHE A 7 -1.54 7.81 -53.71
CA PHE A 7 -0.35 7.19 -53.06
C PHE A 7 0.10 7.76 -51.70
N PRO A 8 0.88 7.02 -50.87
CA PRO A 8 0.33 6.08 -49.88
C PRO A 8 1.07 6.15 -48.52
N ARG A 9 0.78 5.18 -47.63
CA ARG A 9 1.67 4.57 -46.60
C ARG A 9 2.39 5.51 -45.62
N ARG A 10 2.04 5.39 -44.33
CA ARG A 10 3.04 5.12 -43.27
C ARG A 10 2.48 4.16 -42.22
N ALA A 11 2.94 2.91 -42.28
CA ALA A 11 3.01 2.04 -41.12
C ALA A 11 4.04 2.64 -40.16
N ALA A 12 3.66 2.88 -38.91
CA ALA A 12 4.61 3.08 -37.83
C ALA A 12 4.90 1.71 -37.21
N ALA A 13 6.14 1.26 -37.40
CA ALA A 13 6.70 0.07 -36.81
C ALA A 13 7.55 0.45 -35.59
N LEU A 14 7.74 -0.52 -34.67
CA LEU A 14 8.80 -0.62 -33.66
C LEU A 14 8.61 0.34 -32.46
N ALA A 15 8.90 0.01 -31.21
CA ALA A 15 9.77 -1.01 -30.64
C ALA A 15 9.35 -1.26 -29.17
N GLY A 16 9.62 -2.45 -28.65
CA GLY A 16 9.45 -2.76 -27.23
C GLY A 16 10.08 -4.08 -26.79
N THR A 17 11.17 -4.50 -27.43
CA THR A 17 12.01 -5.60 -26.94
C THR A 17 13.11 -5.04 -26.04
N THR A 18 12.90 -4.99 -24.73
CA THR A 18 14.02 -5.13 -23.77
C THR A 18 13.50 -5.53 -22.40
N GLY A 19 14.03 -6.62 -21.87
CA GLY A 19 13.79 -7.02 -20.48
C GLY A 19 13.81 -8.52 -20.23
N MET A 20 14.71 -9.28 -20.88
CA MET A 20 15.05 -10.62 -20.39
C MET A 20 15.89 -10.42 -19.13
N MET A 21 15.22 -10.37 -17.97
CA MET A 21 15.89 -10.21 -16.68
C MET A 21 16.49 -11.55 -16.27
N LEU A 22 17.82 -11.57 -16.21
CA LEU A 22 18.66 -12.65 -15.73
C LEU A 22 18.25 -13.02 -14.29
N LEU A 23 17.77 -14.26 -14.08
CA LEU A 23 17.52 -14.79 -12.74
C LEU A 23 18.86 -15.22 -12.12
N ALA A 24 19.57 -14.28 -11.53
CA ALA A 24 20.69 -14.59 -10.64
C ALA A 24 20.12 -15.18 -9.35
N ILE A 25 20.31 -16.49 -9.14
CA ILE A 25 20.00 -17.14 -7.86
C ILE A 25 21.10 -16.73 -6.88
N VAL A 26 20.92 -15.56 -6.26
CA VAL A 26 21.71 -15.17 -5.09
C VAL A 26 21.18 -16.00 -3.94
N ALA A 27 22.04 -16.80 -3.31
CA ALA A 27 21.76 -17.42 -2.02
C ALA A 27 21.69 -16.30 -0.96
N VAL A 28 20.54 -15.62 -0.89
CA VAL A 28 20.29 -14.62 0.13
C VAL A 28 20.21 -15.35 1.47
N PRO A 29 20.98 -14.94 2.50
CA PRO A 29 20.79 -15.52 3.82
C PRO A 29 19.34 -15.29 4.25
N VAL A 30 18.64 -16.35 4.65
CA VAL A 30 17.18 -16.33 4.96
C VAL A 30 16.79 -15.16 5.87
N GLN A 31 17.64 -14.80 6.82
CA GLN A 31 17.43 -13.66 7.74
C GLN A 31 17.51 -12.28 7.05
N ALA A 32 18.34 -12.11 6.02
CA ALA A 32 18.35 -10.87 5.24
C ALA A 32 17.09 -10.78 4.36
N ALA A 33 16.67 -11.90 3.77
CA ALA A 33 15.43 -11.96 3.00
C ALA A 33 14.21 -11.62 3.87
N GLU A 34 14.13 -12.16 5.08
CA GLU A 34 13.05 -11.84 6.03
C GLU A 34 13.00 -10.35 6.38
N LYS A 35 14.15 -9.73 6.67
CA LYS A 35 14.21 -8.29 6.98
C LYS A 35 13.77 -7.42 5.81
N ASP A 36 14.12 -7.79 4.59
CA ASP A 36 13.73 -7.08 3.38
C ASP A 36 12.22 -7.20 3.10
N GLU A 37 11.64 -8.38 3.33
CA GLU A 37 10.20 -8.62 3.27
C GLU A 37 9.45 -7.79 4.32
N LEU A 38 9.94 -7.76 5.57
CA LEU A 38 9.36 -6.94 6.63
C LEU A 38 9.48 -5.44 6.36
N ALA A 39 10.60 -4.98 5.79
CA ALA A 39 10.73 -3.59 5.33
C ALA A 39 9.73 -3.26 4.21
N THR A 40 9.42 -4.23 3.35
CA THR A 40 8.37 -4.10 2.34
C THR A 40 6.99 -4.01 2.98
N ALA A 41 6.71 -4.84 3.97
CA ALA A 41 5.46 -4.78 4.74
C ALA A 41 5.28 -3.41 5.44
N MET A 42 6.34 -2.83 6.02
CA MET A 42 6.29 -1.49 6.61
C MET A 42 5.89 -0.42 5.59
N ARG A 43 6.48 -0.44 4.39
CA ARG A 43 6.12 0.48 3.31
C ARG A 43 4.68 0.29 2.84
N GLN A 44 4.19 -0.95 2.78
CA GLN A 44 2.80 -1.23 2.45
C GLN A 44 1.85 -0.71 3.53
N LEU A 45 2.18 -0.85 4.81
CA LEU A 45 1.40 -0.28 5.91
C LEU A 45 1.34 1.27 5.83
N ASP A 46 2.42 1.93 5.45
CA ASP A 46 2.42 3.38 5.18
C ASP A 46 1.50 3.75 4.01
N GLN A 47 1.52 2.95 2.93
CA GLN A 47 0.61 3.15 1.80
C GLN A 47 -0.85 2.96 2.19
N VAL A 48 -1.17 1.96 3.03
CA VAL A 48 -2.53 1.75 3.56
C VAL A 48 -2.95 2.94 4.42
N ARG A 49 -2.08 3.45 5.29
CA ARG A 49 -2.35 4.65 6.09
C ARG A 49 -2.68 5.85 5.20
N ALA A 50 -1.88 6.10 4.16
CA ALA A 50 -2.13 7.19 3.21
C ALA A 50 -3.42 6.99 2.40
N ALA A 51 -3.82 5.74 2.12
CA ALA A 51 -5.11 5.45 1.50
C ALA A 51 -6.28 5.75 2.45
N LEU A 52 -6.15 5.40 3.73
CA LEU A 52 -7.16 5.71 4.76
C LEU A 52 -7.32 7.23 4.96
N ASP A 53 -6.23 8.01 4.96
CA ASP A 53 -6.30 9.47 5.05
C ASP A 53 -7.04 10.10 3.86
N ARG A 54 -6.77 9.60 2.65
CA ARG A 54 -7.48 10.03 1.44
C ARG A 54 -8.97 9.66 1.50
N ALA A 55 -9.28 8.43 1.92
CA ALA A 55 -10.65 7.98 2.07
C ALA A 55 -11.42 8.79 3.13
N ARG A 56 -10.77 9.14 4.25
CA ARG A 56 -11.33 10.03 5.28
C ARG A 56 -11.63 11.42 4.71
N THR A 57 -10.70 11.98 3.94
CA THR A 57 -10.88 13.28 3.31
C THR A 57 -12.07 13.25 2.34
N ALA A 58 -12.15 12.20 1.52
CA ALA A 58 -13.28 12.01 0.60
C ALA A 58 -14.61 11.83 1.36
N SER A 59 -14.63 11.09 2.48
CA SER A 59 -15.85 10.91 3.27
C SER A 59 -16.34 12.21 3.91
N LEU A 60 -15.42 13.11 4.29
CA LEU A 60 -15.75 14.43 4.85
C LEU A 60 -16.28 15.40 3.80
N GLN A 61 -15.87 15.24 2.54
CA GLN A 61 -16.33 16.05 1.41
C GLN A 61 -17.65 15.55 0.81
N ALA A 62 -17.97 14.28 1.01
CA ALA A 62 -19.25 13.72 0.60
C ALA A 62 -20.39 14.38 1.37
N THR A 63 -21.49 14.68 0.69
CA THR A 63 -22.75 15.10 1.32
C THR A 63 -23.10 14.11 2.43
N PRO A 64 -23.48 14.56 3.65
CA PRO A 64 -23.71 13.69 4.79
C PRO A 64 -24.58 12.49 4.39
N HIS A 65 -23.98 11.29 4.41
CA HIS A 65 -24.75 10.08 4.21
C HIS A 65 -25.69 9.91 5.41
N ASP A 66 -26.96 9.61 5.13
CA ASP A 66 -28.01 9.23 6.08
C ASP A 66 -27.74 7.86 6.74
N GLY A 67 -26.59 7.27 6.44
CA GLY A 67 -26.12 6.01 7.01
C GLY A 67 -25.88 6.13 8.52
N ARG A 68 -26.57 5.28 9.28
CA ARG A 68 -26.38 5.07 10.72
C ARG A 68 -24.96 4.64 11.09
N TYR A 69 -24.24 3.99 10.16
CA TYR A 69 -22.90 3.46 10.37
C TYR A 69 -21.84 4.23 9.58
N PHE A 70 -20.66 4.38 10.17
CA PHE A 70 -19.49 5.00 9.53
C PHE A 70 -18.19 4.27 9.90
N PHE A 71 -17.14 4.51 9.12
CA PHE A 71 -15.82 3.93 9.32
C PHE A 71 -14.99 4.76 10.33
N ASP A 72 -14.42 4.08 11.33
CA ASP A 72 -13.53 4.66 12.36
C ASP A 72 -12.09 4.75 11.85
N TYR A 73 -11.82 5.79 11.06
CA TYR A 73 -10.48 6.05 10.53
C TYR A 73 -9.41 6.16 11.64
N PRO A 74 -9.64 6.90 12.75
CA PRO A 74 -8.67 6.97 13.84
C PRO A 74 -8.30 5.60 14.42
N ARG A 75 -9.29 4.72 14.65
CA ARG A 75 -9.03 3.39 15.20
C ARG A 75 -8.25 2.50 14.23
N ALA A 76 -8.60 2.51 12.95
CA ALA A 76 -7.86 1.78 11.92
C ALA A 76 -6.40 2.25 11.79
N GLN A 77 -6.15 3.56 11.91
CA GLN A 77 -4.79 4.09 11.90
C GLN A 77 -3.98 3.70 13.14
N ALA A 78 -4.61 3.65 14.31
CA ALA A 78 -3.97 3.19 15.54
C ALA A 78 -3.56 1.70 15.45
N ASP A 79 -4.40 0.88 14.81
CA ASP A 79 -4.11 -0.54 14.57
C ASP A 79 -2.93 -0.71 13.59
N ILE A 80 -2.85 0.09 12.52
CA ILE A 80 -1.68 0.11 11.62
C ILE A 80 -0.40 0.50 12.38
N GLN A 81 -0.45 1.52 13.24
CA GLN A 81 0.70 1.93 14.06
C GLN A 81 1.13 0.81 15.02
N THR A 82 0.17 0.08 15.58
CA THR A 82 0.44 -1.09 16.42
C THR A 82 1.18 -2.18 15.65
N MET A 83 0.75 -2.48 14.41
CA MET A 83 1.47 -3.42 13.54
C MET A 83 2.88 -2.95 13.23
N GLN A 84 3.05 -1.68 12.84
CA GLN A 84 4.36 -1.08 12.54
C GLN A 84 5.31 -1.17 13.76
N ALA A 85 4.82 -0.83 14.96
CA ALA A 85 5.60 -0.92 16.20
C ALA A 85 5.96 -2.36 16.57
N GLY A 86 5.11 -3.34 16.23
CA GLY A 86 5.39 -4.77 16.39
C GLY A 86 6.54 -5.23 15.50
N ILE A 87 6.49 -4.86 14.20
CA ILE A 87 7.54 -5.18 13.22
C ILE A 87 8.86 -4.49 13.58
N ASP A 88 8.82 -3.20 13.92
CA ASP A 88 10.01 -2.43 14.29
C ASP A 88 10.71 -3.00 15.53
N ARG A 89 9.94 -3.46 16.52
CA ARG A 89 10.48 -4.13 17.71
C ARG A 89 11.14 -5.47 17.39
N TYR A 90 10.63 -6.21 16.41
CA TYR A 90 11.26 -7.44 15.94
C TYR A 90 12.56 -7.16 15.18
N LEU A 91 12.57 -6.17 14.29
CA LEU A 91 13.75 -5.77 13.52
C LEU A 91 14.85 -5.14 14.38
N THR A 92 14.45 -4.45 15.45
CA THR A 92 15.34 -3.72 16.36
C THR A 92 15.17 -4.24 17.79
N PRO A 93 15.57 -5.51 18.06
CA PRO A 93 15.35 -6.12 19.35
C PRO A 93 16.24 -5.44 20.40
N SER A 94 15.65 -4.51 21.16
CA SER A 94 16.26 -3.99 22.38
C SER A 94 16.07 -5.02 23.49
N ARG A 95 17.05 -5.14 24.40
CA ARG A 95 16.87 -5.85 25.67
C ARG A 95 15.92 -5.05 26.58
N ALA A 96 14.65 -4.94 26.21
CA ALA A 96 13.62 -4.30 26.99
C ALA A 96 12.74 -5.37 27.66
N GLN A 97 12.38 -5.14 28.92
CA GLN A 97 11.41 -5.94 29.68
C GLN A 97 10.12 -6.19 28.89
N PRO A 98 9.36 -7.26 29.20
CA PRO A 98 8.04 -7.50 28.63
C PRO A 98 7.18 -6.25 28.82
N ARG A 99 6.89 -5.54 27.73
CA ARG A 99 5.93 -4.44 27.75
C ARG A 99 4.58 -5.01 27.36
N ASN A 100 3.52 -4.55 28.02
CA ASN A 100 2.15 -4.87 27.60
C ASN A 100 2.00 -4.51 26.12
N GLY A 101 1.68 -5.51 25.29
CA GLY A 101 1.51 -5.31 23.86
C GLY A 101 0.25 -4.52 23.58
N SER A 102 0.31 -3.52 22.71
CA SER A 102 -0.90 -2.99 22.07
C SER A 102 -1.46 -4.04 21.11
N SER A 103 -2.79 -4.16 21.05
CA SER A 103 -3.49 -5.13 20.21
C SER A 103 -4.18 -4.45 19.04
N VAL A 104 -4.19 -5.12 17.89
CA VAL A 104 -5.04 -4.75 16.75
C VAL A 104 -6.49 -5.10 17.09
N THR A 105 -7.37 -4.12 17.07
CA THR A 105 -8.77 -4.29 17.43
C THR A 105 -9.64 -4.85 16.30
N GLY A 106 -9.41 -4.43 15.05
CA GLY A 106 -10.16 -4.89 13.88
C GLY A 106 -11.62 -4.43 13.79
N GLU A 107 -12.13 -3.69 14.78
CA GLU A 107 -13.51 -3.19 14.82
C GLU A 107 -13.56 -1.71 14.43
N TYR A 108 -13.79 -1.45 13.15
CA TYR A 108 -13.77 -0.09 12.58
C TYR A 108 -15.16 0.47 12.25
N ARG A 109 -16.24 -0.20 12.66
CA ARG A 109 -17.60 0.31 12.45
C ARG A 109 -18.04 1.10 13.66
N ARG A 110 -18.57 2.29 13.45
CA ARG A 110 -19.18 3.14 14.48
C ARG A 110 -20.61 3.47 14.12
N GLU A 111 -21.44 3.65 15.13
CA GLU A 111 -22.84 4.07 15.00
C GLU A 111 -22.98 5.51 15.52
N ARG A 112 -23.84 6.31 14.89
CA ARG A 112 -24.21 7.63 15.42
C ARG A 112 -25.18 7.44 16.61
N PRO A 113 -24.95 8.11 17.75
CA PRO A 113 -25.86 8.06 18.89
C PRO A 113 -27.23 8.69 18.60
#